data_AF-A0A3B9SXJ3-F1
#
_entry.id   AF-A0A3B9SXJ3-F1
#
_cell.length_a   1.000
_cell.length_b   1.000
_cell.length_c   1.000
_cell.angle_alpha   90.00
_cell.angle_beta   90.00
_cell.angle_gamma   90.00
#
_symmetry.space_group_name_H-M   'P 1'
#
loop_
_entity.id
_entity.type
_entity.pdbx_description
1 polymer ?
#
loop_
_entity_poly.entity_id
_entity_poly.type
_entity_poly.pdbx_seq_one_letter_code
_entity_poly.pdbx_strand_id
1 'polypeptide(L)'
;MKNEFLHFLHTIEGSTFRKPTESELQTLQTLSGGRLPAMFWEAYSEEIPAEETECDAIIFYGIDRIADENTEYIPGANLLPLGFFTFASAFEGDSVCFDMNDPDFPVYLVSHESMNGEDDIWYYENDTVHYVPFNYENVVRYANKLADSFAEFTANMQEAADNADE
;
A
#
# COMPACT_ATOMS: atom_id res chain seq x y z
N MET A 1 8.19 6.60 21.99
CA MET A 1 8.98 6.34 20.77
C MET A 1 8.39 7.20 19.67
N LYS A 2 9.19 7.80 18.81
CA LYS A 2 8.65 8.44 17.60
C LYS A 2 8.20 7.33 16.65
N ASN A 3 7.05 7.47 16.02
CA ASN A 3 6.58 6.53 15.02
C ASN A 3 7.56 6.55 13.82
N GLU A 4 8.15 5.41 13.49
CA GLU A 4 9.21 5.30 12.47
C GLU A 4 8.68 5.61 11.07
N PHE A 5 7.47 5.17 10.76
CA PHE A 5 6.85 5.44 9.46
C PHE A 5 6.54 6.92 9.27
N LEU A 6 5.96 7.58 10.29
CA LEU A 6 5.75 9.02 10.23
C LEU A 6 7.07 9.79 10.14
N HIS A 7 8.10 9.34 10.89
CA HIS A 7 9.42 9.95 10.79
C HIS A 7 9.99 9.88 9.37
N PHE A 8 9.89 8.72 8.73
CA PHE A 8 10.27 8.50 7.35
C PHE A 8 9.49 9.39 6.38
N LEU A 9 8.16 9.47 6.51
CA LEU A 9 7.38 10.33 5.61
C LEU A 9 7.87 11.79 5.64
N HIS A 10 8.27 12.29 6.82
CA HIS A 10 8.84 13.62 6.97
C HIS A 10 10.26 13.81 6.41
N THR A 11 11.01 12.74 6.11
CA THR A 11 12.32 12.86 5.46
C THR A 11 12.20 13.05 3.95
N ILE A 12 11.04 12.76 3.36
CA ILE A 12 10.81 12.88 1.92
C ILE A 12 10.75 14.37 1.54
N GLU A 13 11.65 14.81 0.64
CA GLU A 13 11.71 16.20 0.21
C GLU A 13 10.42 16.64 -0.51
N GLY A 14 9.96 17.86 -0.24
CA GLY A 14 8.77 18.43 -0.88
C GLY A 14 7.44 17.93 -0.32
N SER A 15 7.45 16.98 0.61
CA SER A 15 6.25 16.49 1.28
C SER A 15 5.60 17.57 2.16
N THR A 16 4.26 17.59 2.17
CA THR A 16 3.47 18.46 3.06
C THR A 16 2.47 17.62 3.84
N PHE A 17 2.26 17.99 5.11
CA PHE A 17 1.44 17.20 6.04
C PHE A 17 0.34 18.04 6.66
N ARG A 18 -0.77 17.38 6.98
CA ARG A 18 -1.87 17.95 7.75
C ARG A 18 -2.42 16.94 8.73
N LYS A 19 -3.20 17.43 9.69
CA LYS A 19 -3.98 16.55 10.55
C LYS A 19 -5.12 15.90 9.77
N PRO A 20 -5.40 14.61 10.00
CA PRO A 20 -6.61 13.97 9.49
C PRO A 20 -7.84 14.54 10.20
N THR A 21 -8.97 14.53 9.50
CA THR A 21 -10.29 14.77 10.09
C THR A 21 -10.84 13.49 10.73
N GLU A 22 -11.82 13.64 11.63
CA GLU A 22 -12.49 12.48 12.23
C GLU A 22 -13.17 11.59 11.18
N SER A 23 -13.72 12.18 10.12
CA SER A 23 -14.35 11.45 9.02
C SER A 23 -13.33 10.59 8.27
N GLU A 24 -12.14 11.12 8.00
CA GLU A 24 -11.07 10.37 7.33
C GLU A 24 -10.61 9.17 8.18
N LEU A 25 -10.41 9.37 9.49
CA LEU A 25 -10.07 8.27 10.40
C LEU A 25 -11.16 7.21 10.46
N GLN A 26 -12.43 7.62 10.44
CA GLN A 26 -13.56 6.70 10.35
C GLN A 26 -13.57 5.94 9.02
N THR A 27 -13.20 6.58 7.91
CA THR A 27 -13.06 5.92 6.60
C THR A 27 -12.00 4.82 6.66
N LEU A 28 -10.79 5.09 7.18
CA LEU A 28 -9.75 4.07 7.34
C LEU A 28 -10.22 2.89 8.19
N GLN A 29 -10.88 3.16 9.33
CA GLN A 29 -11.42 2.10 10.21
C GLN A 29 -12.50 1.27 9.52
N THR A 30 -13.37 1.92 8.74
CA THR A 30 -14.46 1.25 8.03
C THR A 30 -13.92 0.33 6.94
N LEU A 31 -13.02 0.84 6.09
CA LEU A 31 -12.46 0.09 4.97
C LEU A 31 -11.62 -1.10 5.46
N SER A 32 -10.80 -0.91 6.50
CA SER A 32 -9.95 -1.97 7.06
C SER A 32 -10.70 -2.95 7.98
N GLY A 33 -11.93 -2.63 8.38
CA GLY A 33 -12.62 -3.32 9.48
C GLY A 33 -11.86 -3.23 10.81
N GLY A 34 -11.08 -2.16 11.01
CA GLY A 34 -10.23 -1.95 12.18
C GLY A 34 -8.94 -2.78 12.20
N ARG A 35 -8.58 -3.43 11.09
CA ARG A 35 -7.34 -4.22 10.95
C ARG A 35 -6.28 -3.42 10.19
N LEU A 36 -5.51 -2.62 10.92
CA LEU A 36 -4.40 -1.85 10.37
C LEU A 36 -3.12 -2.16 11.17
N PRO A 37 -1.94 -2.11 10.53
CA PRO A 37 -0.68 -2.10 11.26
C PRO A 37 -0.69 -0.96 12.28
N ALA A 38 -0.31 -1.25 13.54
CA ALA A 38 -0.33 -0.23 14.61
C ALA A 38 0.52 0.99 14.23
N MET A 39 1.68 0.76 13.61
CA MET A 39 2.56 1.82 13.12
C MET A 39 1.89 2.70 12.05
N PHE A 40 1.16 2.10 11.09
CA PHE A 40 0.42 2.85 10.07
C PHE A 40 -0.68 3.69 10.72
N TRP A 41 -1.50 3.07 11.58
CA TRP A 41 -2.60 3.77 12.26
C TRP A 41 -2.11 4.92 13.14
N GLU A 42 -1.06 4.71 13.93
CA GLU A 42 -0.48 5.75 14.77
C GLU A 42 0.02 6.95 13.94
N ALA A 43 0.71 6.68 12.82
CA ALA A 43 1.16 7.73 11.91
C ALA A 43 -0.02 8.51 11.33
N TYR A 44 -0.96 7.80 10.68
CA TYR A 44 -2.07 8.43 9.97
C TYR A 44 -3.15 9.01 10.90
N SER A 45 -3.11 8.69 12.20
CA SER A 45 -3.93 9.36 13.22
C SER A 45 -3.34 10.69 13.69
N GLU A 46 -2.03 10.88 13.52
CA GLU A 46 -1.32 12.09 13.92
C GLU A 46 -1.25 13.08 12.75
N GLU A 47 -0.65 12.65 11.64
CA GLU A 47 -0.43 13.46 10.44
C GLU A 47 -0.50 12.58 9.18
N ILE A 48 -1.07 13.13 8.11
CA ILE A 48 -1.19 12.49 6.82
C ILE A 48 -0.60 13.39 5.72
N PRO A 49 -0.13 12.81 4.60
CA PRO A 49 0.20 13.59 3.42
C PRO A 49 -1.00 14.48 3.01
N ALA A 50 -0.75 15.78 2.85
CA ALA A 50 -1.76 16.72 2.37
C ALA A 50 -2.01 16.57 0.86
N GLU A 51 -0.98 16.12 0.15
CA GLU A 51 -0.97 15.76 -1.27
C GLU A 51 -0.19 14.44 -1.44
N GLU A 52 -0.03 13.97 -2.67
CA GLU A 52 0.81 12.82 -2.98
C GLU A 52 2.27 13.08 -2.55
N THR A 53 2.87 12.10 -1.87
CA THR A 53 4.25 12.17 -1.41
C THR A 53 5.07 11.11 -2.12
N GLU A 54 5.90 11.54 -3.08
CA GLU A 54 6.72 10.66 -3.91
C GLU A 54 8.06 10.34 -3.25
N CYS A 55 8.40 9.06 -3.15
CA CYS A 55 9.70 8.55 -2.73
C CYS A 55 10.15 7.49 -3.74
N ASP A 56 11.12 7.86 -4.57
CA ASP A 56 11.56 7.08 -5.73
C ASP A 56 10.38 6.66 -6.63
N ALA A 57 10.06 5.38 -6.65
CA ALA A 57 9.00 4.80 -7.46
C ALA A 57 7.67 4.64 -6.70
N ILE A 58 7.60 4.99 -5.41
CA ILE A 58 6.42 4.83 -4.56
C ILE A 58 5.78 6.19 -4.27
N ILE A 59 4.46 6.25 -4.38
CA ILE A 59 3.66 7.44 -4.07
C ILE A 59 2.78 7.14 -2.86
N PHE A 60 3.04 7.83 -1.75
CA PHE A 60 2.24 7.75 -0.53
C PHE A 60 1.07 8.72 -0.57
N TYR A 61 -0.07 8.29 -0.03
CA TYR A 61 -1.34 8.97 -0.20
C TYR A 61 -1.91 9.57 1.08
N GLY A 62 -2.65 10.67 0.93
CA GLY A 62 -3.62 11.08 1.94
C GLY A 62 -4.81 10.11 2.01
N ILE A 63 -5.60 10.19 3.08
CA ILE A 63 -6.69 9.23 3.33
C ILE A 63 -7.76 9.23 2.24
N ASP A 64 -8.11 10.39 1.67
CA ASP A 64 -9.11 10.46 0.60
C ASP A 64 -8.68 9.62 -0.61
N ARG A 65 -7.41 9.74 -1.04
CA ARG A 65 -6.88 8.93 -2.14
C ARG A 65 -6.80 7.45 -1.77
N ILE A 66 -6.41 7.12 -0.54
CA ILE A 66 -6.45 5.73 -0.04
C ILE A 66 -7.88 5.16 -0.14
N ALA A 67 -8.89 5.96 0.20
CA ALA A 67 -10.27 5.52 0.08
C ALA A 67 -10.62 5.20 -1.38
N ASP A 68 -10.31 6.12 -2.30
CA ASP A 68 -10.57 5.92 -3.73
C ASP A 68 -9.82 4.69 -4.28
N GLU A 69 -8.57 4.46 -3.88
CA GLU A 69 -7.80 3.28 -4.28
C GLU A 69 -8.47 1.97 -3.84
N ASN A 70 -9.08 1.95 -2.66
CA ASN A 70 -9.71 0.75 -2.11
C ASN A 70 -11.18 0.59 -2.53
N THR A 71 -11.81 1.58 -3.19
CA THR A 71 -13.23 1.52 -3.56
C THR A 71 -13.54 1.80 -5.02
N GLU A 72 -12.71 2.56 -5.72
CA GLU A 72 -12.97 3.04 -7.08
C GLU A 72 -11.89 2.65 -8.09
N TYR A 73 -10.63 2.55 -7.66
CA TYR A 73 -9.51 2.24 -8.56
C TYR A 73 -9.06 0.79 -8.46
N ILE A 74 -8.44 0.34 -9.55
CA ILE A 74 -7.99 -1.03 -9.75
C ILE A 74 -6.45 -1.00 -9.78
N PRO A 75 -5.75 -1.96 -9.17
CA PRO A 75 -6.28 -3.20 -8.59
C PRO A 75 -6.85 -3.09 -7.18
N GLY A 76 -6.68 -1.96 -6.47
CA GLY A 76 -7.03 -1.81 -5.06
C GLY A 76 -8.47 -2.22 -4.68
N ALA A 77 -9.49 -1.82 -5.45
CA ALA A 77 -10.88 -2.18 -5.19
C ALA A 77 -11.16 -3.68 -5.34
N ASN A 78 -10.41 -4.41 -6.17
CA ASN A 78 -10.50 -5.87 -6.30
C ASN A 78 -9.71 -6.59 -5.18
N LEU A 79 -8.68 -5.93 -4.66
CA LEU A 79 -7.81 -6.42 -3.60
C LEU A 79 -8.46 -6.32 -2.21
N LEU A 80 -9.20 -5.25 -1.93
CA LEU A 80 -9.82 -5.04 -0.62
C LEU A 80 -10.75 -6.19 -0.18
N PRO A 81 -11.66 -6.72 -1.02
CA PRO A 81 -12.49 -7.88 -0.67
C PRO A 81 -11.70 -9.14 -0.31
N LEU A 82 -10.47 -9.27 -0.80
CA LEU A 82 -9.56 -10.37 -0.49
C LEU A 82 -8.73 -10.13 0.79
N GLY A 83 -8.83 -8.94 1.39
CA GLY A 83 -8.13 -8.55 2.61
C GLY A 83 -6.84 -7.77 2.39
N PHE A 84 -6.54 -7.32 1.18
CA PHE A 84 -5.39 -6.46 0.90
C PHE A 84 -5.79 -4.99 0.92
N PHE A 85 -5.09 -4.17 1.69
CA PHE A 85 -5.41 -2.75 1.84
C PHE A 85 -4.36 -1.90 1.14
N THR A 86 -4.75 -1.19 0.08
CA THR A 86 -3.85 -0.31 -0.68
C THR A 86 -3.64 1.00 0.07
N PHE A 87 -2.38 1.42 0.25
CA PHE A 87 -2.06 2.67 0.95
C PHE A 87 -1.10 3.58 0.18
N ALA A 88 -0.52 3.05 -0.89
CA ALA A 88 0.40 3.74 -1.79
C ALA A 88 0.25 3.13 -3.20
N SER A 89 0.83 3.77 -4.19
CA SER A 89 1.04 3.16 -5.51
C SER A 89 2.51 3.13 -5.89
N ALA A 90 2.80 2.41 -6.96
CA ALA A 90 4.03 2.56 -7.71
C ALA A 90 3.73 2.93 -9.18
N PHE A 91 4.75 2.79 -10.03
CA PHE A 91 4.68 3.07 -11.46
C PHE A 91 3.47 2.39 -12.14
N GLU A 92 2.89 3.05 -13.14
CA GLU A 92 1.77 2.53 -13.97
C GLU A 92 0.49 2.13 -13.22
N GLY A 93 0.30 2.64 -11.99
CA GLY A 93 -0.91 2.40 -11.20
C GLY A 93 -0.86 1.10 -10.39
N ASP A 94 0.31 0.47 -10.30
CA ASP A 94 0.51 -0.68 -9.43
C ASP A 94 0.18 -0.32 -7.98
N SER A 95 -0.56 -1.18 -7.28
CA SER A 95 -0.95 -0.94 -5.89
C SER A 95 0.13 -1.43 -4.93
N VAL A 96 0.48 -0.61 -3.95
CA VAL A 96 1.26 -1.02 -2.78
C VAL A 96 0.28 -1.23 -1.63
N CYS A 97 0.15 -2.49 -1.20
CA CYS A 97 -0.85 -2.90 -0.22
C CYS A 97 -0.25 -3.82 0.84
N PHE A 98 -0.79 -3.79 2.06
CA PHE A 98 -0.52 -4.81 3.08
C PHE A 98 -1.66 -5.82 3.19
N ASP A 99 -1.32 -7.07 3.52
CA ASP A 99 -2.30 -8.13 3.78
C ASP A 99 -2.86 -8.02 5.21
N MET A 100 -4.16 -7.74 5.35
CA MET A 100 -4.86 -7.66 6.64
C MET A 100 -5.30 -9.01 7.20
N ASN A 101 -5.11 -10.11 6.45
CA ASN A 101 -5.39 -11.46 6.93
C ASN A 101 -4.21 -12.06 7.69
N ASP A 102 -3.01 -11.53 7.49
CA ASP A 102 -1.79 -11.93 8.19
C ASP A 102 -1.48 -10.93 9.33
N PRO A 103 -1.22 -11.40 10.57
CA PRO A 103 -0.95 -10.53 11.70
C PRO A 103 0.32 -9.68 11.58
N ASP A 104 1.28 -10.08 10.74
CA ASP A 104 2.52 -9.34 10.55
C ASP A 104 2.38 -8.25 9.45
N PHE A 105 1.27 -8.23 8.73
CA PHE A 105 0.96 -7.29 7.66
C PHE A 105 2.06 -7.21 6.58
N PRO A 106 2.40 -8.32 5.90
CA PRO A 106 3.34 -8.30 4.78
C PRO A 106 2.87 -7.36 3.69
N VAL A 107 3.83 -6.69 3.05
CA VAL A 107 3.58 -5.66 2.04
C VAL A 107 3.87 -6.22 0.65
N TYR A 108 2.96 -5.97 -0.28
CA TYR A 108 3.03 -6.42 -1.66
C TYR A 108 2.91 -5.25 -2.63
N LEU A 109 3.63 -5.36 -3.74
CA LEU A 109 3.39 -4.62 -4.97
C LEU A 109 2.56 -5.48 -5.90
N VAL A 110 1.37 -5.00 -6.23
CA VAL A 110 0.41 -5.68 -7.09
C VAL A 110 0.29 -4.95 -8.41
N SER A 111 0.64 -5.65 -9.49
CA SER A 111 0.66 -5.05 -10.81
C SER A 111 -0.74 -4.75 -11.34
N HIS A 112 -0.98 -3.50 -11.73
CA HIS A 112 -2.22 -3.08 -12.36
C HIS A 112 -2.41 -3.79 -13.72
N GLU A 113 -1.34 -3.97 -14.50
CA GLU A 113 -1.42 -4.63 -15.79
C GLU A 113 -1.93 -6.08 -15.70
N SER A 114 -1.36 -6.84 -14.76
CA SER A 114 -1.64 -8.27 -14.57
C SER A 114 -2.91 -8.55 -13.75
N MET A 115 -3.33 -7.60 -12.93
CA MET A 115 -4.42 -7.76 -11.95
C MET A 115 -5.52 -6.70 -12.11
N ASN A 116 -5.77 -6.21 -13.33
CA ASN A 116 -6.85 -5.24 -13.60
C ASN A 116 -8.27 -5.84 -13.73
N GLY A 117 -8.39 -7.16 -13.77
CA GLY A 117 -9.68 -7.86 -13.87
C GLY A 117 -10.22 -8.28 -12.51
N GLU A 118 -11.52 -8.61 -12.47
CA GLU A 118 -12.16 -9.21 -11.28
C GLU A 118 -12.06 -10.76 -11.27
N ASP A 119 -11.89 -11.38 -12.44
CA ASP A 119 -12.02 -12.84 -12.59
C ASP A 119 -10.68 -13.57 -12.59
N ASP A 120 -9.66 -12.99 -13.25
CA ASP A 120 -8.38 -13.66 -13.52
C ASP A 120 -7.18 -12.75 -13.28
N ILE A 121 -6.09 -13.34 -12.80
CA ILE A 121 -4.73 -12.82 -12.84
C ILE A 121 -4.02 -13.45 -14.03
N TRP A 122 -3.33 -12.66 -14.83
CA TRP A 122 -2.50 -13.19 -15.91
C TRP A 122 -1.01 -12.97 -15.68
N TYR A 123 -0.17 -13.91 -16.14
CA TYR A 123 1.28 -13.80 -16.05
C TYR A 123 1.98 -14.48 -17.24
N TYR A 124 3.23 -14.11 -17.48
CA TYR A 124 4.08 -14.75 -18.50
C TYR A 124 4.99 -15.82 -17.86
N GLU A 125 5.01 -17.01 -18.46
CA GLU A 125 6.00 -18.05 -18.18
C GLU A 125 6.45 -18.67 -19.50
N ASN A 126 7.75 -18.65 -19.78
CA ASN A 126 8.35 -19.20 -21.01
C ASN A 126 7.63 -18.75 -22.31
N ASP A 127 7.47 -17.43 -22.49
CA ASP A 127 6.77 -16.79 -23.63
C ASP A 127 5.29 -17.20 -23.79
N THR A 128 4.68 -17.78 -22.76
CA THR A 128 3.27 -18.18 -22.75
C THR A 128 2.51 -17.37 -21.72
N VAL A 129 1.33 -16.87 -22.08
CA VAL A 129 0.40 -16.23 -21.14
C VAL A 129 -0.41 -17.29 -20.42
N HIS A 130 -0.39 -17.23 -19.10
CA HIS A 130 -1.18 -18.07 -18.22
C HIS A 130 -2.23 -17.22 -17.50
N TYR A 131 -3.37 -17.83 -17.19
CA TYR A 131 -4.45 -17.23 -16.42
C TYR A 131 -4.74 -18.10 -15.20
N VAL A 132 -4.91 -17.48 -14.05
CA VAL A 132 -5.35 -18.12 -12.81
C VAL A 132 -6.47 -17.30 -12.18
N PRO A 133 -7.37 -17.91 -11.41
CA PRO A 133 -8.47 -17.16 -10.80
C PRO A 133 -7.97 -16.04 -9.89
N PHE A 134 -8.64 -14.89 -9.91
CA PHE A 134 -8.37 -13.78 -8.99
C PHE A 134 -8.88 -14.14 -7.59
N ASN A 135 -7.98 -14.59 -6.72
CA ASN A 135 -8.29 -14.96 -5.34
C ASN A 135 -7.07 -14.72 -4.44
N TYR A 136 -7.29 -14.80 -3.13
CA TYR A 136 -6.26 -14.55 -2.12
C TYR A 136 -4.97 -15.35 -2.37
N GLU A 137 -5.07 -16.67 -2.56
CA GLU A 137 -3.91 -17.54 -2.73
C GLU A 137 -3.07 -17.17 -3.96
N ASN A 138 -3.73 -16.79 -5.06
CA ASN A 138 -3.06 -16.39 -6.29
C ASN A 138 -2.48 -14.97 -6.20
N VAL A 139 -3.14 -14.02 -5.52
CA VAL A 139 -2.56 -12.70 -5.26
C VAL A 139 -1.26 -12.85 -4.46
N VAL A 140 -1.26 -13.59 -3.35
CA VAL A 140 -0.04 -13.86 -2.56
C VAL A 140 1.06 -14.50 -3.40
N ARG A 141 0.69 -15.40 -4.31
CA ARG A 141 1.65 -16.16 -5.13
C ARG A 141 2.29 -15.33 -6.25
N TYR A 142 1.53 -14.45 -6.89
CA TYR A 142 1.94 -13.77 -8.12
C TYR A 142 2.23 -12.28 -7.93
N ALA A 143 1.81 -11.67 -6.82
CA ALA A 143 2.24 -10.33 -6.44
C ALA A 143 3.71 -10.34 -6.00
N ASN A 144 4.38 -9.20 -6.14
CA ASN A 144 5.76 -9.05 -5.66
C ASN A 144 5.75 -8.68 -4.18
N LYS A 145 6.23 -9.56 -3.32
CA LYS A 145 6.34 -9.27 -1.88
C LYS A 145 7.51 -8.31 -1.62
N LEU A 146 7.19 -7.12 -1.11
CA LEU A 146 8.15 -6.08 -0.78
C LEU A 146 8.75 -6.25 0.62
N ALA A 147 7.99 -6.80 1.57
CA ALA A 147 8.44 -7.04 2.95
C ALA A 147 7.58 -8.11 3.65
N ASP A 148 8.14 -8.79 4.67
CA ASP A 148 7.41 -9.73 5.51
C ASP A 148 6.53 -9.03 6.56
N SER A 149 6.74 -7.73 6.79
CA SER A 149 5.89 -6.91 7.66
C SER A 149 5.87 -5.44 7.27
N PHE A 150 4.88 -4.69 7.74
CA PHE A 150 4.82 -3.23 7.55
C PHE A 150 6.01 -2.50 8.21
N ALA A 151 6.50 -3.01 9.34
CA ALA A 151 7.66 -2.45 10.02
C ALA A 151 8.94 -2.64 9.20
N GLU A 152 9.14 -3.84 8.63
CA GLU A 152 10.26 -4.11 7.73
C GLU A 152 10.17 -3.27 6.46
N PHE A 153 8.98 -3.13 5.85
CA PHE A 153 8.79 -2.25 4.70
C PHE A 153 9.24 -0.82 5.02
N THR A 154 8.85 -0.29 6.18
CA THR A 154 9.24 1.06 6.62
C THR A 154 10.77 1.18 6.77
N ALA A 155 11.42 0.19 7.38
CA ALA A 155 12.87 0.18 7.55
C ALA A 155 13.61 0.13 6.19
N ASN A 156 13.13 -0.70 5.25
CA ASN A 156 13.69 -0.80 3.91
C ASN A 156 13.57 0.52 3.14
N MET A 157 12.45 1.24 3.28
CA MET A 157 12.25 2.54 2.65
C MET A 157 13.16 3.63 3.25
N GLN A 158 13.38 3.61 4.56
CA GLN A 158 14.34 4.51 5.22
C GLN A 158 15.77 4.26 4.74
N GLU A 159 16.20 2.99 4.71
CA GLU A 159 17.53 2.63 4.23
C GLU A 159 17.73 3.00 2.75
N ALA A 160 16.71 2.82 1.91
CA ALA A 160 16.75 3.24 0.51
C ALA A 160 16.92 4.76 0.38
N ALA A 161 16.16 5.55 1.15
CA ALA A 161 16.25 7.01 1.15
C ALA A 161 17.62 7.51 1.63
N ASP A 162 18.16 6.92 2.71
CA ASP A 162 19.46 7.29 3.26
C ASP A 162 20.63 7.03 2.28
N ASN A 163 20.52 5.99 1.44
CA ASN A 163 21.54 5.63 0.45
C ASN A 163 21.40 6.40 -0.89
N ALA A 164 20.27 7.04 -1.16
CA ALA A 164 20.06 7.83 -2.38
C ALA A 164 20.75 9.20 -2.33
N ASP A 165 21.07 9.68 -1.13
CA ASP A 165 21.72 10.97 -0.85
C ASP A 165 23.27 10.90 -0.80
N GLU A 166 23.89 9.72 -0.99
CA GLU A 166 25.35 9.51 -1.06
C GLU A 166 25.94 9.57 -2.48
#